data_AF-A0AAN8QM50-F1
#
_entry.id   AF-A0AAN8QM50-F1
#
_cell.length_a   1.000
_cell.length_b   1.000
_cell.length_c   1.000
_cell.angle_alpha   90.00
_cell.angle_beta   90.00
_cell.angle_gamma   90.00
#
_symmetry.space_group_name_H-M   'P 1'
#
loop_
_entity.id
_entity.type
_entity.pdbx_description
1 polymer ?
#
loop_
_entity_poly.entity_id
_entity_poly.type
_entity_poly.pdbx_seq_one_letter_code
_entity_poly.pdbx_strand_id
1 'polypeptide(L)'
;MQSKKRNVLFSGRAHDVWLEFCSCELEPVTLIRYRLWPATPHLPQTAISVDLLRQFAALQLECGVSLRGITLAFHKSNACWKTVELYRKLTNESFEEFKHWQFKRETVRKLPPLTSDGTKCPLCPQENGHQIIAADALFGLPRKISSGTSIEGPKHAGRFFCDQDKVDCFVGGASDTPTEGCLGFRAGDALRSKTQKLHITGVLGMACRHEHPLKFLNLKRGEKLANPVFLLGDLKAMSLMVPGM
;
A
#
# COMPACT_ATOMS: atom_id res chain seq x y z
N MET A 1 -23.35 20.53 -23.16
CA MET A 1 -23.01 19.13 -22.86
C MET A 1 -22.42 18.50 -24.11
N GLN A 2 -21.47 17.58 -23.97
CA GLN A 2 -20.86 16.86 -25.08
C GLN A 2 -21.06 15.36 -24.84
N SER A 3 -21.74 14.70 -25.77
CA SER A 3 -21.88 13.24 -25.75
C SER A 3 -20.61 12.61 -26.28
N LYS A 4 -19.99 11.72 -25.49
CA LYS A 4 -18.78 11.02 -25.90
C LYS A 4 -18.90 9.53 -25.61
N LYS A 5 -18.48 8.72 -26.59
CA LYS A 5 -18.42 7.27 -26.46
C LYS A 5 -17.26 6.87 -25.54
N ARG A 6 -17.52 5.98 -24.59
CA ARG A 6 -16.54 5.42 -23.64
C ARG A 6 -16.66 3.92 -23.63
N ASN A 7 -15.53 3.25 -23.47
CA ASN A 7 -15.54 1.82 -23.24
C ASN A 7 -15.57 1.54 -21.73
N VAL A 8 -16.66 0.96 -21.25
CA VAL A 8 -16.96 0.77 -19.84
C VAL A 8 -16.92 -0.72 -19.50
N LEU A 9 -16.14 -1.09 -18.50
CA LEU A 9 -16.12 -2.44 -17.95
C LEU A 9 -17.14 -2.53 -16.81
N PHE A 10 -18.24 -3.26 -17.04
CA PHE A 10 -19.32 -3.49 -16.07
C PHE A 10 -19.55 -4.99 -15.88
N SER A 11 -19.62 -5.46 -14.63
CA SER A 11 -19.81 -6.89 -14.30
C SER A 11 -18.87 -7.83 -15.06
N GLY A 12 -17.64 -7.39 -15.32
CA GLY A 12 -16.63 -8.14 -16.07
C GLY A 12 -16.72 -8.08 -17.60
N ARG A 13 -17.67 -7.32 -18.17
CA ARG A 13 -17.90 -7.20 -19.62
C ARG A 13 -17.64 -5.80 -20.13
N ALA A 14 -17.07 -5.73 -21.34
CA ALA A 14 -16.80 -4.47 -22.02
C ALA A 14 -18.07 -3.99 -22.73
N HIS A 15 -18.43 -2.73 -22.52
CA HIS A 15 -19.57 -2.09 -23.16
C HIS A 15 -19.15 -0.75 -23.74
N ASP A 16 -19.59 -0.49 -24.96
CA ASP A 16 -19.48 0.82 -25.57
C ASP A 16 -20.69 1.67 -25.15
N VAL A 17 -20.46 2.70 -24.34
CA VAL A 17 -21.52 3.52 -23.72
C VAL A 17 -21.33 4.98 -24.11
N TRP A 18 -22.41 5.66 -24.47
CA TRP A 18 -22.43 7.11 -24.66
C TRP A 18 -22.72 7.78 -23.33
N LEU A 19 -21.83 8.69 -22.92
CA LEU A 19 -21.95 9.45 -21.69
C LEU A 19 -21.95 10.94 -21.99
N GLU A 20 -22.73 11.69 -21.22
CA GLU A 20 -22.82 13.14 -21.32
C GLU A 20 -21.81 13.80 -20.39
N PHE A 21 -21.02 14.72 -20.96
CA PHE A 21 -20.02 15.49 -20.22
C PHE A 21 -20.37 16.97 -20.23
N CYS A 22 -20.27 17.62 -19.07
CA CYS A 22 -20.32 19.07 -18.98
C CYS A 22 -18.94 19.67 -19.29
N SER A 23 -18.89 20.80 -20.00
CA SER A 23 -17.65 21.58 -20.14
C SER A 23 -17.20 22.25 -18.83
N CYS A 24 -18.07 22.26 -17.83
CA CYS A 24 -17.86 22.85 -16.51
C CYS A 24 -17.09 21.97 -15.53
N GLU A 25 -16.89 20.69 -15.83
CA GLU A 25 -16.13 19.77 -14.98
C GLU A 25 -15.22 18.88 -15.81
N LEU A 26 -14.18 18.33 -15.18
CA LEU A 26 -13.26 17.41 -15.84
C LEU A 26 -13.95 16.05 -16.05
N GLU A 27 -13.72 15.41 -17.21
CA GLU A 27 -14.33 14.12 -17.52
C GLU A 27 -14.15 13.02 -16.45
N PRO A 28 -12.98 12.87 -15.79
CA PRO A 28 -12.82 11.96 -14.66
C PRO A 28 -13.83 12.19 -13.53
N VAL A 29 -14.17 13.45 -13.24
CA VAL A 29 -15.12 13.83 -12.19
C VAL A 29 -16.53 13.37 -12.57
N THR A 30 -16.94 13.61 -13.82
CA THR A 30 -18.22 13.12 -14.37
C THR A 30 -18.30 11.59 -14.29
N LEU A 31 -17.24 10.87 -14.66
CA LEU A 31 -17.21 9.41 -14.57
C LEU A 31 -17.39 8.92 -13.13
N ILE A 32 -16.71 9.54 -12.16
CA ILE A 32 -16.87 9.20 -10.74
C ILE A 32 -18.31 9.42 -10.27
N ARG A 33 -18.99 10.49 -10.73
CA ARG A 33 -20.43 10.72 -10.45
C ARG A 33 -21.30 9.57 -10.98
N TYR A 34 -20.97 9.03 -12.16
CA TYR A 34 -21.61 7.84 -12.72
C TYR A 34 -21.18 6.51 -12.06
N ARG A 35 -20.42 6.55 -10.96
CA ARG A 35 -19.84 5.36 -10.29
C ARG A 35 -18.93 4.55 -11.22
N LEU A 36 -18.26 5.25 -12.14
CA LEU A 36 -17.24 4.71 -13.04
C LEU A 36 -15.88 5.28 -12.67
N TRP A 37 -14.92 4.40 -12.46
CA TRP A 37 -13.53 4.76 -12.23
C TRP A 37 -12.80 4.94 -13.57
N PRO A 38 -12.19 6.10 -13.83
CA PRO A 38 -11.43 6.32 -15.04
C PRO A 38 -10.10 5.53 -15.01
N ALA A 39 -9.80 4.79 -16.08
CA ALA A 39 -8.55 4.04 -16.18
C ALA A 39 -7.32 4.95 -16.29
N THR A 40 -7.49 6.20 -16.74
CA THR A 40 -6.45 7.23 -16.85
C THR A 40 -6.95 8.58 -16.34
N PRO A 41 -6.08 9.41 -15.76
CA PRO A 41 -6.48 10.71 -15.20
C PRO A 41 -6.79 11.77 -16.26
N HIS A 42 -6.21 11.65 -17.47
CA HIS A 42 -6.44 12.58 -18.58
C HIS A 42 -7.17 11.86 -19.71
N LEU A 43 -8.23 12.49 -20.24
CA LEU A 43 -9.03 12.02 -21.38
C LEU A 43 -9.35 10.51 -21.32
N PRO A 44 -10.05 10.05 -20.28
CA PRO A 44 -10.28 8.63 -20.06
C PRO A 44 -11.14 8.03 -21.18
N GLN A 45 -10.54 7.16 -22.01
CA GLN A 45 -11.29 6.38 -23.01
C GLN A 45 -11.94 5.13 -22.42
N THR A 46 -11.33 4.60 -21.35
CA THR A 46 -11.81 3.41 -20.64
C THR A 46 -12.21 3.78 -19.22
N ALA A 47 -13.35 3.28 -18.78
CA ALA A 47 -13.77 3.38 -17.38
C ALA A 47 -14.20 2.00 -16.86
N ILE A 48 -14.13 1.80 -15.55
CA ILE A 48 -14.42 0.54 -14.90
C ILE A 48 -15.43 0.80 -13.80
N SER A 49 -16.47 -0.01 -13.66
CA SER A 49 -17.44 0.22 -12.60
C SER A 49 -16.78 0.13 -11.22
N VAL A 50 -17.14 1.06 -10.34
CA VAL A 50 -16.63 1.09 -8.95
C VAL A 50 -16.92 -0.23 -8.24
N ASP A 51 -18.08 -0.85 -8.50
CA ASP A 51 -18.47 -2.11 -7.88
C ASP A 51 -17.58 -3.28 -8.32
N LEU A 52 -17.14 -3.29 -9.59
CA LEU A 52 -16.19 -4.29 -10.06
C LEU A 52 -14.81 -4.11 -9.43
N LEU A 53 -14.32 -2.87 -9.30
CA LEU A 53 -13.05 -2.60 -8.64
C LEU A 53 -13.08 -2.96 -7.14
N ARG A 54 -14.23 -2.79 -6.47
CA ARG A 54 -14.42 -3.27 -5.09
C ARG A 54 -14.30 -4.78 -5.00
N GLN A 55 -14.90 -5.53 -5.93
CA GLN A 55 -14.75 -6.98 -5.99
C GLN A 55 -13.29 -7.38 -6.21
N PHE A 56 -12.56 -6.66 -7.06
CA PHE A 56 -11.13 -6.92 -7.27
C PHE A 56 -10.35 -6.68 -5.97
N ALA A 57 -10.63 -5.58 -5.27
CA ALA A 57 -9.98 -5.28 -3.99
C ALA A 57 -10.27 -6.36 -2.93
N ALA A 58 -11.52 -6.81 -2.84
CA ALA A 58 -11.91 -7.90 -1.93
C ALA A 58 -11.22 -9.23 -2.30
N LEU A 59 -11.14 -9.60 -3.58
CA LEU A 59 -10.44 -10.81 -4.02
C LEU A 59 -8.93 -10.76 -3.72
N GLN A 60 -8.31 -9.59 -3.83
CA GLN A 60 -6.91 -9.44 -3.44
C GLN A 60 -6.74 -9.59 -1.93
N LEU A 61 -7.62 -8.98 -1.14
CA LEU A 61 -7.51 -8.93 0.32
C LEU A 61 -7.85 -10.27 0.96
N GLU A 62 -9.02 -10.83 0.63
CA GLU A 62 -9.58 -12.01 1.28
C GLU A 62 -9.04 -13.32 0.72
N CYS A 63 -8.67 -13.34 -0.57
CA CYS A 63 -8.27 -14.57 -1.27
C CYS A 63 -6.80 -14.57 -1.70
N GLY A 64 -6.05 -13.49 -1.47
CA GLY A 64 -4.63 -13.39 -1.83
C GLY A 64 -4.36 -13.48 -3.34
N VAL A 65 -5.37 -13.28 -4.19
CA VAL A 65 -5.22 -13.44 -5.65
C VAL A 65 -4.52 -12.20 -6.22
N SER A 66 -3.46 -12.42 -7.02
CA SER A 66 -2.81 -11.31 -7.72
C SER A 66 -3.77 -10.60 -8.70
N LEU A 67 -3.55 -9.31 -8.95
CA LEU A 67 -4.33 -8.55 -9.94
C LEU A 67 -4.25 -9.19 -11.34
N ARG A 68 -3.11 -9.79 -11.68
CA ARG A 68 -2.94 -10.57 -12.91
C ARG A 68 -3.84 -11.80 -12.94
N GLY A 69 -3.94 -12.53 -11.81
CA GLY A 69 -4.84 -13.67 -11.65
C GLY A 69 -6.31 -13.28 -11.82
N ILE A 70 -6.72 -12.18 -11.17
CA ILE A 70 -8.08 -11.64 -11.27
C ILE A 70 -8.40 -11.27 -12.72
N THR A 71 -7.57 -10.44 -13.36
CA THR A 71 -7.78 -10.00 -14.75
C THR A 71 -7.82 -11.16 -15.74
N LEU A 72 -6.97 -12.19 -15.54
CA LEU A 72 -6.97 -13.41 -16.35
C LEU A 72 -8.26 -14.24 -16.17
N ALA A 73 -8.74 -14.39 -14.93
CA ALA A 73 -10.00 -15.08 -14.66
C ALA A 73 -11.17 -14.39 -15.35
N PHE A 74 -11.25 -13.06 -15.24
CA PHE A 74 -12.29 -12.26 -15.89
C PHE A 74 -12.24 -12.35 -17.41
N HIS A 75 -11.06 -12.39 -18.01
CA HIS A 75 -10.90 -12.60 -19.44
C HIS A 75 -11.41 -13.97 -19.89
N LYS A 76 -11.07 -15.05 -19.15
CA LYS A 76 -11.58 -16.40 -19.48
C LYS A 76 -13.10 -16.47 -19.39
N SER A 77 -13.70 -15.73 -18.46
CA SER A 77 -15.16 -15.66 -18.32
C SER A 77 -15.83 -14.72 -19.34
N ASN A 78 -15.08 -13.82 -19.99
CA ASN A 78 -15.62 -12.79 -20.87
C ASN A 78 -14.69 -12.56 -22.09
N ALA A 79 -15.10 -13.08 -23.26
CA ALA A 79 -14.33 -13.02 -24.50
C ALA A 79 -14.09 -11.59 -25.08
N CYS A 80 -14.61 -10.55 -24.43
CA CYS A 80 -14.71 -9.20 -24.99
C CYS A 80 -13.50 -8.28 -24.71
N TRP A 81 -12.53 -8.67 -23.88
CA TRP A 81 -11.33 -7.84 -23.64
C TRP A 81 -10.04 -8.67 -23.59
N LYS A 82 -8.96 -8.21 -24.21
CA LYS A 82 -7.61 -8.79 -24.00
C LYS A 82 -7.10 -8.53 -22.57
N THR A 83 -6.81 -9.59 -21.80
CA THR A 83 -6.29 -9.52 -20.41
C THR A 83 -5.16 -8.50 -20.23
N VAL A 84 -4.19 -8.49 -21.15
CA VAL A 84 -2.99 -7.65 -21.08
C VAL A 84 -3.33 -6.16 -21.03
N GLU A 85 -4.38 -5.74 -21.72
CA GLU A 85 -4.79 -4.33 -21.76
C GLU A 85 -5.45 -3.88 -20.46
N LEU A 86 -6.33 -4.70 -19.89
CA LEU A 86 -6.97 -4.40 -18.61
C LEU A 86 -5.96 -4.41 -17.47
N TYR A 87 -5.11 -5.44 -17.42
CA TYR A 87 -4.04 -5.52 -16.43
C TYR A 87 -3.13 -4.28 -16.50
N ARG A 88 -2.65 -3.90 -17.70
CA ARG A 88 -1.80 -2.72 -17.89
C ARG A 88 -2.47 -1.42 -17.44
N LYS A 89 -3.76 -1.23 -17.78
CA LYS A 89 -4.53 -0.06 -17.35
C LYS A 89 -4.66 0.02 -15.83
N LEU A 90 -4.88 -1.11 -15.16
CA LEU A 90 -5.00 -1.17 -13.70
C LEU A 90 -3.65 -1.04 -12.99
N THR A 91 -2.58 -1.62 -13.52
CA THR A 91 -1.24 -1.57 -12.91
C THR A 91 -0.53 -0.25 -13.07
N ASN A 92 -0.95 0.60 -14.01
CA ASN A 92 -0.41 1.94 -14.18
C ASN A 92 -1.01 2.91 -13.14
N GLU A 93 -0.85 2.54 -11.87
CA GLU A 93 -1.32 3.25 -10.66
C GLU A 93 -2.84 3.42 -10.51
N SER A 94 -3.65 3.25 -11.56
CA SER A 94 -5.10 3.45 -11.54
C SER A 94 -5.80 2.65 -10.44
N PHE A 95 -5.43 1.39 -10.25
CA PHE A 95 -6.06 0.56 -9.21
C PHE A 95 -5.57 0.89 -7.80
N GLU A 96 -4.31 1.28 -7.65
CA GLU A 96 -3.77 1.75 -6.36
C GLU A 96 -4.40 3.10 -5.97
N GLU A 97 -4.64 3.99 -6.93
CA GLU A 97 -5.42 5.22 -6.72
C GLU A 97 -6.86 4.91 -6.31
N PHE A 98 -7.50 3.94 -6.97
CA PHE A 98 -8.84 3.51 -6.59
C PHE A 98 -8.89 3.04 -5.13
N LYS A 99 -7.98 2.16 -4.72
CA LYS A 99 -7.92 1.64 -3.35
C LYS A 99 -7.70 2.77 -2.34
N HIS A 100 -6.80 3.71 -2.66
CA HIS A 100 -6.54 4.86 -1.80
C HIS A 100 -7.73 5.82 -1.71
N TRP A 101 -8.41 6.10 -2.83
CA TRP A 101 -9.65 6.87 -2.85
C TRP A 101 -10.75 6.19 -2.03
N GLN A 102 -10.89 4.86 -2.17
CA GLN A 102 -11.85 4.08 -1.40
C GLN A 102 -11.56 4.20 0.09
N PHE A 103 -10.30 4.00 0.49
CA PHE A 103 -9.84 4.18 1.87
C PHE A 103 -10.16 5.58 2.39
N LYS A 104 -9.77 6.64 1.68
CA LYS A 104 -10.07 8.03 2.07
C LYS A 104 -11.58 8.24 2.25
N ARG A 105 -12.40 7.75 1.32
CA ARG A 105 -13.85 7.89 1.40
C ARG A 105 -14.45 7.15 2.60
N GLU A 106 -13.91 5.99 2.96
CA GLU A 106 -14.39 5.20 4.10
C GLU A 106 -13.92 5.74 5.45
N THR A 107 -12.72 6.31 5.50
CA THR A 107 -12.11 6.89 6.72
C THR A 107 -12.59 8.33 6.98
N VAL A 108 -12.68 9.19 5.94
CA VAL A 108 -13.15 10.59 6.07
C VAL A 108 -14.63 10.66 6.47
N ARG A 109 -15.43 9.65 6.11
CA ARG A 109 -16.83 9.55 6.57
C ARG A 109 -16.97 9.31 8.07
N LYS A 110 -15.88 8.99 8.78
CA LYS A 110 -15.96 8.54 10.17
C LYS A 110 -15.56 9.57 11.22
N LEU A 111 -14.77 10.63 10.98
CA LEU A 111 -14.31 11.51 12.08
C LEU A 111 -13.93 12.98 11.71
N PRO A 112 -14.11 13.97 12.63
CA PRO A 112 -13.43 15.29 12.63
C PRO A 112 -11.90 15.13 12.84
N PRO A 113 -11.04 16.17 12.79
CA PRO A 113 -9.60 15.99 12.60
C PRO A 113 -8.96 15.32 13.82
N LEU A 114 -8.89 13.99 13.82
CA LEU A 114 -8.24 13.22 14.86
C LEU A 114 -6.77 13.03 14.52
N THR A 115 -5.96 13.23 15.54
CA THR A 115 -4.51 12.96 15.66
C THR A 115 -4.12 11.50 15.40
N SER A 116 -5.07 10.61 15.11
CA SER A 116 -4.88 9.20 14.80
C SER A 116 -5.99 8.72 13.85
N ASP A 117 -5.62 8.04 12.77
CA ASP A 117 -6.54 7.53 11.73
C ASP A 117 -7.25 6.21 12.12
N GLY A 118 -7.31 5.93 13.43
CA GLY A 118 -7.98 4.75 14.00
C GLY A 118 -7.23 3.43 13.80
N THR A 119 -5.97 3.46 13.35
CA THR A 119 -5.16 2.27 13.08
C THR A 119 -4.58 1.66 14.36
N LYS A 120 -5.47 1.23 15.25
CA LYS A 120 -5.11 0.42 16.42
C LYS A 120 -5.79 -0.93 16.32
N CYS A 121 -5.13 -1.96 16.83
CA CYS A 121 -5.76 -3.26 16.97
C CYS A 121 -6.91 -3.15 17.97
N PRO A 122 -8.16 -3.49 17.60
CA PRO A 122 -9.31 -3.38 18.51
C PRO A 122 -9.27 -4.42 19.64
N LEU A 123 -8.46 -5.47 19.50
CA LEU A 123 -8.33 -6.56 20.47
C LEU A 123 -7.13 -6.39 21.41
N CYS A 124 -6.18 -5.51 21.08
CA CYS A 124 -5.08 -5.23 21.98
C CYS A 124 -5.57 -4.40 23.18
N PRO A 125 -5.04 -4.65 24.38
CA PRO A 125 -5.26 -3.77 25.53
C PRO A 125 -4.89 -2.33 25.15
N GLN A 126 -5.83 -1.40 25.35
CA GLN A 126 -5.59 0.03 25.08
C GLN A 126 -5.00 0.73 26.30
N GLU A 127 -5.33 0.25 27.50
CA GLU A 127 -4.86 0.76 28.78
C GLU A 127 -4.44 -0.41 29.66
N ASN A 128 -3.38 -0.21 30.46
CA ASN A 128 -2.92 -1.10 31.52
C ASN A 128 -3.00 -2.60 31.16
N GLY A 129 -2.22 -3.02 30.16
CA GLY A 129 -2.11 -4.42 29.76
C GLY A 129 -0.81 -4.74 29.03
N HIS A 130 -0.46 -6.02 29.01
CA HIS A 130 0.72 -6.49 28.28
C HIS A 130 0.40 -6.69 26.80
N GLN A 131 1.15 -5.99 25.93
CA GLN A 131 1.09 -6.21 24.49
C GLN A 131 2.21 -7.16 24.07
N ILE A 132 1.83 -8.24 23.39
CA ILE A 132 2.78 -9.15 22.75
C ILE A 132 2.97 -8.69 21.31
N ILE A 133 4.23 -8.45 20.94
CA ILE A 133 4.64 -7.95 19.63
C ILE A 133 5.52 -9.01 18.98
N ALA A 134 5.17 -9.40 17.77
CA ALA A 134 6.02 -10.20 16.89
C ALA A 134 6.72 -9.24 15.91
N ALA A 135 8.02 -9.46 15.69
CA ALA A 135 8.81 -8.70 14.73
C ALA A 135 9.49 -9.68 13.78
N ASP A 136 9.44 -9.39 12.48
CA ASP A 136 10.09 -10.20 11.45
C ASP A 136 10.49 -9.36 10.24
N ALA A 137 11.52 -9.81 9.51
CA ALA A 137 12.03 -9.16 8.32
C ALA A 137 11.73 -9.98 7.06
N LEU A 138 11.05 -9.36 6.09
CA LEU A 138 10.74 -9.96 4.80
C LEU A 138 11.67 -9.42 3.70
N PHE A 139 12.61 -10.27 3.28
CA PHE A 139 13.56 -9.96 2.19
C PHE A 139 13.02 -10.28 0.79
N GLY A 140 11.83 -10.87 0.70
CA GLY A 140 11.13 -11.14 -0.56
C GLY A 140 10.57 -9.89 -1.25
N LEU A 141 10.69 -8.71 -0.63
CA LEU A 141 10.19 -7.43 -1.16
C LEU A 141 11.31 -6.44 -1.51
N PRO A 142 12.28 -6.79 -2.38
CA PRO A 142 13.34 -5.86 -2.77
C PRO A 142 12.83 -4.82 -3.77
N ARG A 143 13.30 -3.57 -3.65
CA ARG A 143 13.13 -2.53 -4.67
C ARG A 143 14.45 -2.33 -5.39
N LYS A 144 14.46 -2.49 -6.71
CA LYS A 144 15.63 -2.22 -7.56
C LYS A 144 15.83 -0.71 -7.72
N ILE A 145 17.08 -0.27 -7.86
CA ILE A 145 17.42 1.12 -8.20
C ILE A 145 16.83 1.50 -9.56
N SER A 146 16.81 0.55 -10.51
CA SER A 146 16.23 0.72 -11.84
C SER A 146 14.71 0.91 -11.85
N SER A 147 14.03 0.72 -10.71
CA SER A 147 12.58 0.95 -10.60
C SER A 147 12.22 2.44 -10.55
N GLY A 148 13.21 3.34 -10.59
CA GLY A 148 13.01 4.78 -10.63
C GLY A 148 12.56 5.39 -9.30
N THR A 149 12.31 6.70 -9.33
CA THR A 149 11.80 7.48 -8.21
C THR A 149 10.28 7.57 -8.28
N SER A 150 9.65 7.66 -7.10
CA SER A 150 8.22 7.94 -7.03
C SER A 150 7.99 9.43 -7.33
N ILE A 151 7.00 9.73 -8.19
CA ILE A 151 6.64 11.11 -8.54
C ILE A 151 6.00 11.81 -7.33
N GLU A 152 5.19 11.06 -6.58
CA GLU A 152 4.50 11.51 -5.37
C GLU A 152 4.95 10.71 -4.14
N GLY A 153 4.65 11.23 -2.96
CA GLY A 153 4.90 10.56 -1.69
C GLY A 153 4.01 9.32 -1.47
N PRO A 154 4.28 8.51 -0.44
CA PRO A 154 3.48 7.33 -0.13
C PRO A 154 2.02 7.70 0.20
N LYS A 155 1.06 7.03 -0.45
CA LYS A 155 -0.38 7.28 -0.27
C LYS A 155 -0.88 7.11 1.17
N HIS A 156 -0.28 6.16 1.90
CA HIS A 156 -0.58 5.87 3.30
C HIS A 156 0.55 6.30 4.24
N ALA A 157 1.25 7.40 3.90
CA ALA A 157 2.31 7.95 4.73
C ALA A 157 1.84 8.19 6.17
N GLY A 158 2.69 7.86 7.15
CA GLY A 158 2.41 8.05 8.58
C GLY A 158 1.56 6.97 9.25
N ARG A 159 0.91 6.08 8.49
CA ARG A 159 0.08 5.01 9.04
C ARG A 159 0.93 3.85 9.55
N PHE A 160 1.37 2.99 8.62
CA PHE A 160 2.10 1.76 8.94
C PHE A 160 3.62 1.88 8.76
N PHE A 161 4.09 2.58 7.73
CA PHE A 161 5.51 2.74 7.48
C PHE A 161 6.07 3.95 8.23
N CYS A 162 7.21 3.76 8.90
CA CYS A 162 7.98 4.84 9.48
C CYS A 162 8.52 5.78 8.39
N ASP A 163 8.76 7.03 8.77
CA ASP A 163 9.42 8.02 7.92
C ASP A 163 10.85 7.55 7.60
N GLN A 164 11.15 7.39 6.31
CA GLN A 164 12.42 6.82 5.88
C GLN A 164 13.62 7.71 6.21
N ASP A 165 13.46 9.02 6.20
CA ASP A 165 14.57 9.95 6.48
C ASP A 165 14.95 9.88 7.96
N LYS A 166 13.95 9.73 8.84
CA LYS A 166 14.18 9.50 10.28
C LYS A 166 14.87 8.16 10.54
N VAL A 167 14.44 7.10 9.85
CA VAL A 167 15.06 5.77 9.94
C VAL A 167 16.52 5.84 9.49
N ASP A 168 16.77 6.44 8.33
CA ASP A 168 18.11 6.53 7.76
C ASP A 168 19.06 7.37 8.62
N CYS A 169 18.58 8.48 9.19
CA CYS A 169 19.34 9.31 10.12
C CYS A 169 19.73 8.52 11.38
N PHE A 170 18.78 7.80 11.98
CA PHE A 170 19.02 7.00 13.18
C PHE A 170 19.98 5.83 12.92
N VAL A 171 19.74 5.06 11.86
CA VAL A 171 20.55 3.88 11.50
C VAL A 171 21.93 4.28 10.99
N GLY A 172 22.06 5.45 10.37
CA GLY A 172 23.34 6.02 9.92
C GLY A 172 24.25 6.46 11.08
N GLY A 173 23.67 6.91 12.19
CA GLY A 173 24.40 7.31 13.40
C GLY A 173 24.75 6.17 14.35
N ALA A 174 24.16 4.98 14.16
CA ALA A 174 24.41 3.84 15.03
C ALA A 174 25.75 3.15 14.70
N SER A 175 26.59 2.96 15.72
CA SER A 175 27.78 2.11 15.59
C SER A 175 27.38 0.63 15.60
N ASP A 176 27.56 -0.06 14.48
CA ASP A 176 27.52 -1.53 14.44
C ASP A 176 28.85 -2.07 15.02
N THR A 177 29.19 -1.70 16.27
CA THR A 177 30.25 -2.42 16.99
C THR A 177 29.75 -3.84 17.20
N PRO A 178 30.42 -4.86 16.65
CA PRO A 178 30.05 -6.23 16.90
C PRO A 178 30.26 -6.47 18.39
N THR A 179 29.20 -6.42 19.19
CA THR A 179 29.25 -7.01 20.52
C THR A 179 29.57 -8.48 20.33
N GLU A 180 30.59 -8.97 21.03
CA GLU A 180 30.92 -10.39 21.19
C GLU A 180 29.76 -11.09 21.92
N GLY A 181 28.63 -11.22 21.24
CA GLY A 181 27.46 -11.96 21.70
C GLY A 181 27.51 -13.36 21.10
N CYS A 182 27.14 -14.34 21.92
CA CYS A 182 26.92 -15.72 21.49
C CYS A 182 25.91 -15.72 20.35
N LEU A 183 26.39 -15.87 19.11
CA LEU A 183 25.81 -16.52 17.95
C LEU A 183 26.54 -15.97 16.72
N GLY A 184 27.55 -16.72 16.24
CA GLY A 184 28.12 -16.55 14.89
C GLY A 184 27.09 -16.82 13.76
N PHE A 185 25.82 -17.01 14.10
CA PHE A 185 24.71 -17.17 13.19
C PHE A 185 24.18 -15.78 12.80
N ARG A 186 24.72 -15.24 11.70
CA ARG A 186 24.11 -14.08 11.04
C ARG A 186 23.01 -14.61 10.13
N ALA A 187 21.74 -14.27 10.43
CA ALA A 187 20.62 -14.52 9.54
C ALA A 187 20.77 -13.65 8.29
N GLY A 188 21.61 -14.10 7.36
CA GLY A 188 22.04 -13.31 6.21
C GLY A 188 23.45 -12.76 6.41
N ASP A 189 24.43 -13.47 5.88
CA ASP A 189 25.77 -12.91 5.75
C ASP A 189 25.72 -11.58 4.99
N ALA A 190 26.41 -10.57 5.53
CA ALA A 190 26.73 -9.32 4.82
C ALA A 190 27.45 -9.58 3.47
N LEU A 191 27.93 -10.81 3.21
CA LEU A 191 28.44 -11.23 1.90
C LEU A 191 27.34 -11.29 0.83
N ARG A 192 26.07 -11.53 1.18
CA ARG A 192 24.94 -11.50 0.21
C ARG A 192 24.39 -10.08 -0.04
N SER A 193 24.70 -9.10 0.82
CA SER A 193 24.24 -7.71 0.68
C SER A 193 25.08 -6.85 -0.29
N LYS A 194 26.02 -7.45 -1.03
CA LYS A 194 26.77 -6.78 -2.12
C LYS A 194 25.96 -6.61 -3.41
N THR A 195 24.62 -6.65 -3.38
CA THR A 195 23.82 -6.27 -4.54
C THR A 195 23.64 -4.76 -4.56
N GLN A 196 24.62 -4.05 -5.13
CA GLN A 196 24.59 -2.60 -5.41
C GLN A 196 23.44 -2.13 -6.32
N LYS A 197 22.50 -3.02 -6.66
CA LYS A 197 21.39 -2.78 -7.59
C LYS A 197 20.05 -2.59 -6.86
N LEU A 198 20.02 -2.70 -5.53
CA LEU A 198 18.80 -2.57 -4.73
C LEU A 198 18.81 -1.26 -3.94
N HIS A 199 17.69 -0.53 -4.02
CA HIS A 199 17.41 0.63 -3.17
C HIS A 199 16.80 0.19 -1.84
N ILE A 200 16.01 -0.89 -1.83
CA ILE A 200 15.43 -1.52 -0.64
C ILE A 200 15.75 -3.01 -0.72
N THR A 201 16.34 -3.57 0.33
CA THR A 201 16.72 -4.97 0.45
C THR A 201 15.64 -5.83 1.08
N GLY A 202 14.70 -5.22 1.83
CA GLY A 202 13.60 -5.90 2.47
C GLY A 202 12.77 -4.95 3.33
N VAL A 203 11.80 -5.49 4.05
CA VAL A 203 10.93 -4.75 4.98
C VAL A 203 11.01 -5.42 6.34
N LEU A 204 11.29 -4.63 7.39
CA LEU A 204 11.15 -5.08 8.77
C LEU A 204 9.76 -4.64 9.27
N GLY A 205 9.00 -5.56 9.85
CA GLY A 205 7.64 -5.30 10.33
C GLY A 205 7.44 -5.76 11.76
N MET A 206 6.47 -5.12 12.42
CA MET A 206 5.92 -5.53 13.71
C MET A 206 4.42 -5.70 13.60
N ALA A 207 3.91 -6.76 14.21
CA ALA A 207 2.49 -7.02 14.38
C ALA A 207 2.19 -7.39 15.83
N CYS A 208 0.97 -7.14 16.28
CA CYS A 208 0.53 -7.67 17.57
C CYS A 208 0.17 -9.16 17.46
N ARG A 209 -0.08 -9.81 18.59
CA ARG A 209 -0.56 -11.20 18.66
C ARG A 209 -1.81 -11.50 17.81
N HIS A 210 -2.64 -10.49 17.53
CA HIS A 210 -3.84 -10.63 16.69
C HIS A 210 -3.54 -10.41 15.21
N GLU A 211 -2.27 -10.47 14.80
CA GLU A 211 -1.79 -10.26 13.43
C GLU A 211 -2.15 -8.87 12.87
N HIS A 212 -2.49 -7.92 13.75
CA HIS A 212 -2.72 -6.55 13.36
C HIS A 212 -1.38 -5.85 13.11
N PRO A 213 -1.16 -5.27 11.92
CA PRO A 213 0.07 -4.56 11.63
C PRO A 213 0.24 -3.34 12.55
N LEU A 214 1.44 -3.17 13.11
CA LEU A 214 1.75 -2.03 13.99
C LEU A 214 2.61 -1.01 13.24
N LYS A 215 3.85 -1.39 12.91
CA LYS A 215 4.81 -0.55 12.20
C LYS A 215 5.72 -1.34 11.28
N PHE A 216 6.17 -0.69 10.22
CA PHE A 216 7.13 -1.22 9.27
C PHE A 216 8.19 -0.17 8.94
N LEU A 217 9.37 -0.63 8.54
CA LEU A 217 10.40 0.21 7.91
C LEU A 217 11.02 -0.52 6.72
N ASN A 218 11.53 0.25 5.76
CA ASN A 218 12.30 -0.33 4.67
C ASN A 218 13.76 -0.51 5.11
N LEU A 219 14.31 -1.67 4.77
CA LEU A 219 15.73 -1.98 4.95
C LEU A 219 16.49 -1.51 3.70
N LYS A 220 17.40 -0.54 3.82
CA LYS A 220 18.26 -0.10 2.70
C LYS A 220 19.60 -0.86 2.63
N ARG A 221 20.14 -1.28 3.77
CA ARG A 221 21.49 -1.89 3.89
C ARG A 221 21.45 -3.25 4.57
N GLY A 222 20.34 -3.99 4.42
CA GLY A 222 20.11 -5.26 5.12
C GLY A 222 19.77 -5.07 6.60
N GLU A 223 19.90 -6.15 7.35
CA GLU A 223 19.66 -6.18 8.80
C GLU A 223 20.80 -5.50 9.58
N LYS A 224 20.40 -4.61 10.49
CA LYS A 224 21.23 -3.96 11.51
C LYS A 224 20.43 -3.94 12.80
N LEU A 225 21.10 -4.05 13.95
CA LEU A 225 20.44 -3.96 15.26
C LEU A 225 19.74 -2.62 15.48
N ALA A 226 20.22 -1.55 14.84
CA ALA A 226 19.57 -0.24 14.86
C ALA A 226 18.14 -0.26 14.29
N ASN A 227 17.82 -1.17 13.35
CA ASN A 227 16.50 -1.25 12.73
C ASN A 227 15.39 -1.62 13.75
N PRO A 228 15.46 -2.76 14.48
CA PRO A 228 14.46 -3.08 15.48
C PRO A 228 14.47 -2.10 16.66
N VAL A 229 15.62 -1.53 17.03
CA VAL A 229 15.70 -0.51 18.09
C VAL A 229 14.89 0.73 17.70
N PHE A 230 15.05 1.23 16.47
CA PHE A 230 14.26 2.34 15.97
C PHE A 230 12.77 2.02 15.99
N LEU A 231 12.39 0.85 15.46
CA LEU A 231 10.98 0.46 15.34
C LEU A 231 10.30 0.30 16.72
N LEU A 232 11.01 -0.23 17.72
CA LEU A 232 10.54 -0.29 19.11
C LEU A 232 10.41 1.11 19.73
N GLY A 233 11.35 2.01 19.43
CA GLY A 233 11.32 3.40 19.89
C GLY A 233 10.11 4.16 19.34
N ASP A 234 9.86 4.06 18.02
CA ASP A 234 8.70 4.66 17.34
C ASP A 234 7.38 4.12 17.92
N LEU A 235 7.30 2.81 18.15
CA LEU A 235 6.13 2.18 18.75
C LEU A 235 5.87 2.67 20.18
N LYS A 236 6.91 2.80 21.02
CA LYS A 236 6.78 3.34 22.38
C LYS A 236 6.35 4.80 22.38
N ALA A 237 6.90 5.62 21.48
CA ALA A 237 6.52 7.03 21.36
C ALA A 237 5.03 7.20 21.04
N MET A 238 4.47 6.33 20.19
CA MET A 238 3.03 6.32 19.92
C MET A 238 2.18 5.97 21.15
N SER A 239 2.63 5.03 21.99
CA SER A 239 1.91 4.66 23.21
C SER A 239 1.93 5.77 24.27
N LEU A 240 2.98 6.60 24.31
CA LEU A 240 3.12 7.72 25.24
C LEU A 240 2.37 9.00 24.81
N MET A 241 1.99 9.11 23.52
CA MET A 241 1.22 10.24 22.99
C MET A 241 -0.30 10.14 23.23
N VAL A 242 -0.77 9.18 24.02
CA VAL A 242 -2.15 9.13 24.51
C VAL A 242 -2.14 9.67 25.94
N PRO A 243 -2.41 10.98 26.17
CA PRO A 243 -2.72 11.43 27.51
C PRO A 243 -3.98 10.70 27.94
N GLY A 244 -3.96 10.10 29.12
CA GLY A 244 -5.13 9.47 29.72
C GLY A 244 -6.31 10.44 29.67
N MET A 245 -7.40 9.97 29.06
CA MET A 245 -8.72 10.58 29.23
C MET A 245 -9.43 9.85 30.36
#